data_AF-A0A502GA75-F1
#
_entry.id   AF-A0A502GA75-F1
#
_cell.length_a   1.000
_cell.length_b   1.000
_cell.length_c   1.000
_cell.angle_alpha   90.00
_cell.angle_beta   90.00
_cell.angle_gamma   90.00
#
_symmetry.space_group_name_H-M   'P 1'
#
loop_
_entity.id
_entity.type
_entity.pdbx_description
1 polymer ?
#
loop_
_entity_poly.entity_id
_entity_poly.type
_entity_poly.pdbx_seq_one_letter_code
_entity_poly.pdbx_strand_id
1 'polypeptide(L)'
;MPHVMGAVLFAVAAWLVWSAMDRRRRALAAARAGVEPPPLHPSLVLMADLGPSIIIFGLVVAGGQVALAFWLTGGGGVFSLFDLAGFVALLVAYGFWVKVKGRYRLAPGH
;
A
#
# COMPACT_ATOMS: atom_id res chain seq x y z
N MET A 1 11.55 21.41 12.59
CA MET A 1 12.39 20.27 12.16
C MET A 1 11.88 19.77 10.81
N PRO A 2 12.42 20.27 9.68
CA PRO A 2 11.75 20.21 8.37
C PRO A 2 11.79 18.86 7.61
N HIS A 3 12.15 17.73 8.23
CA HIS A 3 12.25 16.42 7.53
C HIS A 3 11.67 15.22 8.30
N VAL A 4 11.03 15.47 9.44
CA VAL A 4 10.50 14.40 10.30
C VAL A 4 9.35 13.68 9.60
N MET A 5 8.53 14.40 8.84
CA MET A 5 7.39 13.83 8.13
C MET A 5 7.85 12.80 7.08
N GLY A 6 8.79 13.15 6.22
CA GLY A 6 9.35 12.24 5.21
C GLY A 6 9.92 10.98 5.83
N ALA A 7 10.63 11.09 6.96
CA ALA A 7 11.19 9.93 7.66
C ALA A 7 10.08 9.01 8.18
N VAL A 8 9.01 9.57 8.75
CA VAL A 8 7.84 8.80 9.19
C VAL A 8 7.15 8.12 8.00
N LEU A 9 6.97 8.83 6.89
CA LEU A 9 6.35 8.27 5.67
C LEU A 9 7.16 7.09 5.12
N PHE A 10 8.50 7.21 5.09
CA PHE A 10 9.38 6.11 4.69
C PHE A 10 9.33 4.93 5.67
N ALA A 11 9.30 5.18 6.98
CA ALA A 11 9.19 4.12 7.99
C ALA A 11 7.88 3.35 7.83
N VAL A 12 6.76 4.04 7.61
CA VAL A 12 5.47 3.40 7.35
C VAL A 12 5.48 2.65 6.02
N ALA A 13 6.08 3.21 4.97
CA ALA A 13 6.23 2.54 3.67
C ALA A 13 7.03 1.22 3.81
N ALA A 14 8.15 1.26 4.52
CA ALA A 14 8.97 0.08 4.79
C ALA A 14 8.19 -0.98 5.58
N TRP A 15 7.43 -0.57 6.60
CA TRP A 15 6.59 -1.46 7.38
C TRP A 15 5.46 -2.10 6.55
N LEU A 16 4.83 -1.34 5.65
CA LEU A 16 3.83 -1.88 4.73
C LEU A 16 4.44 -2.92 3.77
N VAL A 17 5.60 -2.65 3.20
CA VAL A 17 6.30 -3.62 2.34
C VAL A 17 6.66 -4.88 3.11
N TRP A 18 7.21 -4.73 4.32
CA TRP A 18 7.60 -5.85 5.16
C TRP A 18 6.38 -6.71 5.56
N SER A 19 5.30 -6.10 6.01
CA SER A 19 4.06 -6.81 6.38
C SER A 19 3.40 -7.50 5.18
N ALA A 20 3.46 -6.90 3.99
CA ALA A 20 3.00 -7.54 2.76
C ALA A 20 3.84 -8.78 2.43
N MET A 21 5.18 -8.67 2.49
CA MET A 21 6.07 -9.79 2.24
C MET A 21 5.88 -10.93 3.23
N ASP A 22 5.72 -10.61 4.52
CA ASP A 22 5.44 -11.61 5.56
C ASP A 22 4.11 -12.34 5.30
N ARG A 23 3.04 -11.60 4.99
CA ARG A 23 1.75 -12.20 4.58
C ARG A 23 1.90 -13.13 3.38
N ARG A 24 2.62 -12.69 2.34
CA ARG A 24 2.89 -13.51 1.14
C ARG A 24 3.61 -14.81 1.52
N ARG A 25 4.62 -14.74 2.38
CA ARG A 25 5.37 -15.91 2.85
C ARG A 25 4.46 -16.88 3.60
N ARG A 26 3.66 -16.39 4.55
CA ARG A 26 2.70 -17.21 5.30
C ARG A 26 1.66 -17.87 4.39
N ALA A 27 1.12 -17.14 3.41
CA ALA A 27 0.10 -17.68 2.51
C ALA A 27 0.67 -18.75 1.58
N LEU A 28 1.90 -18.57 1.10
CA LEU A 28 2.59 -19.60 0.31
C LEU A 28 2.94 -20.82 1.16
N ALA A 29 3.30 -20.65 2.43
CA ALA A 29 3.54 -21.76 3.34
C ALA A 29 2.25 -22.55 3.62
N ALA A 30 1.14 -21.86 3.87
CA ALA A 30 -0.18 -22.48 4.07
C ALA A 30 -0.65 -23.24 2.81
N ALA A 31 -0.48 -22.65 1.62
CA ALA A 31 -0.81 -23.30 0.35
C ALA A 31 0.03 -24.57 0.12
N ARG A 32 1.32 -24.54 0.46
CA ARG A 32 2.20 -25.74 0.40
C ARG A 32 1.80 -26.82 1.40
N ALA A 33 1.21 -26.44 2.53
CA ALA A 33 0.65 -27.36 3.52
C ALA A 33 -0.75 -27.87 3.14
N GLY A 34 -1.28 -27.49 1.96
CA GLY A 34 -2.61 -27.91 1.50
C GLY A 34 -3.78 -27.17 2.16
N VAL A 35 -3.51 -26.07 2.88
CA VAL A 35 -4.56 -25.25 3.50
C VAL A 35 -5.18 -24.35 2.43
N GLU A 36 -6.46 -24.56 2.14
CA GLU A 36 -7.18 -23.71 1.20
C GLU A 36 -7.45 -22.31 1.78
N PRO A 37 -7.38 -21.26 0.95
CA PRO A 37 -7.78 -19.93 1.37
C PRO A 37 -9.28 -19.90 1.72
N PRO A 38 -9.69 -19.04 2.66
CA PRO A 38 -11.07 -18.99 3.11
C PRO A 38 -12.00 -18.61 1.94
N PRO A 39 -13.17 -19.27 1.83
CA PRO A 39 -14.12 -18.97 0.77
C PRO A 39 -14.63 -17.53 0.93
N LEU A 40 -14.66 -16.80 -0.17
CA LEU A 40 -15.22 -15.45 -0.20
C LEU A 40 -16.64 -15.51 -0.71
N HIS A 41 -17.50 -14.71 -0.08
CA HIS A 41 -18.83 -14.45 -0.59
C HIS A 41 -18.72 -13.84 -2.01
N PRO A 42 -19.57 -14.21 -2.99
CA PRO A 42 -19.47 -13.75 -4.37
C PRO A 42 -19.39 -12.22 -4.53
N SER A 43 -20.09 -11.46 -3.68
CA SER A 43 -20.02 -9.99 -3.66
C SER A 43 -18.65 -9.44 -3.25
N LEU A 44 -17.91 -10.18 -2.41
CA LEU A 44 -16.56 -9.82 -1.98
C LEU A 44 -15.47 -10.28 -2.96
N VAL A 45 -15.78 -11.25 -3.84
CA VAL A 45 -14.87 -11.65 -4.93
C VAL A 45 -14.65 -10.47 -5.87
N LEU A 46 -15.76 -9.86 -6.32
CA LEU A 46 -15.70 -8.70 -7.22
C LEU A 46 -14.97 -7.51 -6.57
N MET A 47 -15.17 -7.32 -5.27
CA MET A 47 -14.49 -6.28 -4.49
C MET A 47 -12.99 -6.59 -4.29
N ALA A 48 -12.62 -7.86 -4.14
CA ALA A 48 -11.23 -8.30 -4.05
C ALA A 48 -10.48 -8.17 -5.38
N ASP A 49 -11.18 -8.31 -6.50
CA ASP A 49 -10.61 -8.23 -7.84
C ASP A 49 -10.49 -6.77 -8.33
N LEU A 50 -11.55 -5.96 -8.17
CA LEU A 50 -11.57 -4.57 -8.62
C LEU A 50 -11.01 -3.58 -7.60
N GLY A 51 -11.15 -3.88 -6.31
CA GLY A 51 -10.75 -2.98 -5.22
C GLY A 51 -9.29 -2.53 -5.30
N PRO A 52 -8.30 -3.43 -5.48
CA PRO A 52 -6.91 -3.03 -5.62
C PRO A 52 -6.67 -2.05 -6.77
N SER A 53 -7.30 -2.27 -7.92
CA SER A 53 -7.15 -1.41 -9.10
C SER A 53 -7.75 -0.03 -8.87
N ILE A 54 -8.95 0.04 -8.26
CA ILE A 54 -9.61 1.31 -7.89
C ILE A 54 -8.76 2.08 -6.87
N ILE A 55 -8.24 1.39 -5.86
CA ILE A 55 -7.38 2.00 -4.84
C ILE A 55 -6.11 2.53 -5.49
N ILE A 56 -5.43 1.75 -6.33
CA ILE A 56 -4.22 2.18 -7.04
C ILE A 56 -4.51 3.41 -7.90
N PHE A 57 -5.61 3.41 -8.65
CA PHE A 57 -6.00 4.57 -9.45
C PHE A 57 -6.21 5.82 -8.59
N GLY A 58 -6.93 5.70 -7.47
CA GLY A 58 -7.11 6.79 -6.52
C GLY A 58 -5.80 7.30 -5.93
N LEU A 59 -4.85 6.40 -5.59
CA LEU A 59 -3.53 6.77 -5.12
C LEU A 59 -2.72 7.53 -6.17
N VAL A 60 -2.81 7.14 -7.45
CA VAL A 60 -2.15 7.86 -8.55
C VAL A 60 -2.70 9.26 -8.70
N VAL A 61 -4.04 9.42 -8.65
CA VAL A 61 -4.68 10.74 -8.72
C VAL A 61 -4.28 11.62 -7.54
N ALA A 62 -4.37 11.10 -6.31
CA ALA A 62 -3.98 11.83 -5.11
C ALA A 62 -2.48 12.19 -5.12
N GLY A 63 -1.61 11.25 -5.51
CA GLY A 63 -0.18 11.47 -5.68
C GLY A 63 0.13 12.57 -6.71
N GLY A 64 -0.57 12.53 -7.85
CA GLY A 64 -0.46 13.54 -8.89
C GLY A 64 -0.90 14.93 -8.43
N GLN A 65 -2.01 15.03 -7.69
CA GLN A 65 -2.49 16.31 -7.13
C GLN A 65 -1.49 16.92 -6.14
N VAL A 66 -0.93 16.10 -5.25
CA VAL A 66 0.08 16.57 -4.28
C VAL A 66 1.37 17.00 -4.99
N ALA A 67 1.84 16.23 -5.97
CA ALA A 67 3.02 16.60 -6.76
C ALA A 67 2.79 17.89 -7.56
N LEU A 68 1.61 18.07 -8.16
CA LEU A 68 1.23 19.29 -8.87
C LEU A 68 1.18 20.50 -7.91
N ALA A 69 0.57 20.33 -6.74
CA ALA A 69 0.50 21.39 -5.72
C ALA A 69 1.90 21.79 -5.21
N PHE A 70 2.80 20.82 -5.01
CA PHE A 70 4.19 21.07 -4.65
C PHE A 70 4.92 21.90 -5.72
N TRP A 71 4.72 21.55 -6.99
CA TRP A 71 5.34 22.27 -8.11
C TRP A 71 4.81 23.70 -8.24
N LEU A 72 3.50 23.90 -8.13
CA LEU A 72 2.85 25.22 -8.20
C LEU A 72 3.23 26.16 -7.04
N THR A 73 3.54 25.60 -5.87
CA THR A 73 3.94 26.38 -4.68
C THR A 73 5.44 26.63 -4.57
N GLY A 74 6.22 26.15 -5.56
CA GLY A 74 7.67 26.37 -5.63
C GLY A 74 8.48 25.64 -4.55
N GLY A 75 7.89 24.67 -3.85
CA GLY A 75 8.57 23.91 -2.79
C GLY A 75 9.07 24.73 -1.59
N GLY A 76 8.72 26.03 -1.50
CA GLY A 76 9.23 26.95 -0.48
C GLY A 76 8.45 26.95 0.84
N GLY A 77 7.53 25.99 1.03
CA GLY A 77 6.59 25.93 2.16
C GLY A 77 6.92 24.86 3.21
N VAL A 78 5.85 24.35 3.86
CA VAL A 78 5.88 23.35 4.95
C VAL A 78 6.26 21.93 4.47
N PHE A 79 6.24 21.70 3.15
CA PHE A 79 6.44 20.39 2.54
C PHE A 79 7.74 20.37 1.76
N SER A 80 8.69 19.52 2.18
CA SER A 80 10.00 19.41 1.53
C SER A 80 10.00 18.36 0.41
N LEU A 81 11.03 18.40 -0.46
CA LEU A 81 11.22 17.37 -1.48
C LEU A 81 11.36 15.96 -0.87
N PHE A 82 11.94 15.88 0.33
CA PHE A 82 12.06 14.64 1.09
C PHE A 82 10.69 14.12 1.57
N ASP A 83 9.79 15.01 1.99
CA ASP A 83 8.42 14.64 2.37
C ASP A 83 7.62 14.15 1.15
N LEU A 84 7.81 14.79 -0.01
CA LEU A 84 7.21 14.33 -1.26
C LEU A 84 7.70 12.94 -1.66
N ALA A 85 9.01 12.68 -1.58
CA ALA A 85 9.57 11.37 -1.86
C ALA A 85 9.04 10.30 -0.89
N GLY A 86 8.96 10.62 0.41
CA GLY A 86 8.37 9.74 1.41
C GLY A 86 6.88 9.46 1.15
N PHE A 87 6.13 10.47 0.73
CA PHE A 87 4.72 10.33 0.38
C PHE A 87 4.52 9.42 -0.84
N VAL A 88 5.29 9.63 -1.91
CA VAL A 88 5.26 8.76 -3.09
C VAL A 88 5.63 7.32 -2.73
N ALA A 89 6.67 7.13 -1.92
CA ALA A 89 7.07 5.81 -1.44
C ALA A 89 5.95 5.14 -0.65
N LEU A 90 5.24 5.89 0.21
CA LEU A 90 4.09 5.40 0.96
C LEU A 90 2.95 4.96 0.04
N LEU A 91 2.62 5.76 -0.99
CA LEU A 91 1.57 5.41 -1.96
C LEU A 91 1.90 4.09 -2.70
N VAL A 92 3.15 3.96 -3.16
CA VAL A 92 3.61 2.74 -3.84
C VAL A 92 3.58 1.54 -2.90
N ALA A 93 4.08 1.69 -1.68
CA ALA A 93 4.09 0.65 -0.66
C ALA A 93 2.67 0.21 -0.30
N TYR A 94 1.74 1.16 -0.14
CA TYR A 94 0.35 0.87 0.16
C TYR A 94 -0.35 0.16 -1.01
N GLY A 95 -0.15 0.59 -2.25
CA GLY A 95 -0.67 -0.09 -3.44
C GLY A 95 -0.15 -1.54 -3.54
N PHE A 96 1.14 -1.74 -3.29
CA PHE A 96 1.73 -3.08 -3.21
C PHE A 96 1.09 -3.92 -2.10
N TRP A 97 0.94 -3.35 -0.91
CA TRP A 97 0.34 -4.02 0.24
C TRP A 97 -1.11 -4.45 -0.02
N VAL A 98 -1.94 -3.57 -0.60
CA VAL A 98 -3.33 -3.88 -0.97
C VAL A 98 -3.38 -5.02 -1.97
N LYS A 99 -2.54 -4.98 -3.02
CA LYS A 99 -2.45 -6.04 -4.03
C LYS A 99 -2.07 -7.39 -3.42
N VAL A 100 -1.09 -7.40 -2.53
CA VAL A 100 -0.66 -8.61 -1.83
C VAL A 100 -1.75 -9.10 -0.88
N LYS A 101 -2.42 -8.21 -0.14
CA LYS A 101 -3.49 -8.55 0.79
C LYS A 101 -4.69 -9.19 0.09
N GLY A 102 -5.08 -8.70 -1.08
CA GLY A 102 -6.18 -9.25 -1.89
C GLY A 102 -5.87 -10.62 -2.49
N ARG A 103 -4.63 -10.82 -2.97
CA ARG A 103 -4.18 -12.07 -3.62
C ARG A 103 -3.83 -13.17 -2.62
N TYR A 104 -3.15 -12.82 -1.53
CA TYR A 104 -2.66 -13.76 -0.53
C TYR A 104 -3.57 -13.71 0.71
N ARG A 105 -4.69 -14.41 0.60
CA ARG A 105 -5.69 -14.54 1.66
C ARG A 105 -5.22 -15.64 2.60
N LEU A 106 -5.10 -15.31 3.88
CA LEU A 106 -4.86 -16.28 4.93
C LEU A 106 -6.21 -16.66 5.52
N ALA A 107 -6.44 -17.95 5.76
CA ALA A 107 -7.55 -18.38 6.60
C ALA A 107 -7.44 -17.66 7.94
N PRO A 108 -8.53 -17.15 8.52
CA PRO A 108 -8.52 -16.71 9.90
C PRO A 108 -8.13 -17.93 10.75
N GLY A 109 -6.87 -17.96 11.17
CA GLY A 109 -6.38 -18.99 12.08
C GLY A 109 -7.07 -18.81 13.42
N HIS A 110 -7.54 -19.95 13.94
CA HIS A 110 -8.03 -20.19 15.29
C HIS A 110 -7.17 -19.55 16.38
#